data_AF-A0A1Z4JJN6-F1
#
_entry.id   AF-A0A1Z4JJN6-F1
#
_cell.length_a   1.000
_cell.length_b   1.000
_cell.length_c   1.000
_cell.angle_alpha   90.00
_cell.angle_beta   90.00
_cell.angle_gamma   90.00
#
_symmetry.space_group_name_H-M   'P 1'
#
loop_
_entity.id
_entity.type
_entity.pdbx_description
1 polymer ?
#
loop_
_entity_poly.entity_id
_entity_poly.type
_entity_poly.pdbx_seq_one_letter_code
_entity_poly.pdbx_strand_id
1 'polypeptide(L)'
;MALSEKIIELVIDKVLLGGIVLVAGYWLNKRFEVFKNETNEKYYQRQLIAELENQQKQQISELENQLVVARYNAELEFIERQISEFYWPIYLRLEKDTVMWKRIKSLSSEQDVLPDAASEAIEKEFILKNHQEIVEIIETKIHLAENSANSKELIDELLKYIKHVAVYKTIRSIKELQNVNPMDLNEPFPPKLFPLIEHNFRELQSRYESLKKAKARELQK
;
A
#
# COMPACT_ATOMS: atom_id res chain seq x y z
N MET A 1 41.95 -100.45 -17.41
CA MET A 1 40.74 -99.66 -17.73
C MET A 1 40.23 -98.82 -16.54
N ALA A 2 40.53 -99.15 -15.27
CA ALA A 2 39.99 -98.43 -14.10
C ALA A 2 40.60 -97.04 -13.76
N LEU A 3 41.76 -96.68 -14.33
CA LEU A 3 42.44 -95.40 -14.05
C LEU A 3 41.92 -94.26 -14.93
N SER A 4 41.56 -94.56 -16.19
CA SER A 4 41.02 -93.58 -17.14
C SER A 4 39.63 -93.09 -16.75
N GLU A 5 38.76 -93.98 -16.25
CA GLU A 5 37.40 -93.63 -15.81
C GLU A 5 37.41 -92.68 -14.61
N LYS A 6 38.24 -92.94 -13.59
CA LYS A 6 38.37 -92.06 -12.41
C LYS A 6 38.95 -90.68 -12.74
N ILE A 7 39.86 -90.60 -13.71
CA ILE A 7 40.42 -89.32 -14.15
C ILE A 7 39.34 -88.52 -14.91
N ILE A 8 38.55 -89.17 -15.76
CA ILE A 8 37.45 -88.53 -16.49
C ILE A 8 36.38 -88.01 -15.53
N GLU A 9 35.98 -88.80 -14.54
CA GLU A 9 35.02 -88.40 -13.50
C GLU A 9 35.50 -87.18 -12.71
N LEU A 10 36.78 -87.18 -12.28
CA LEU A 10 37.37 -86.07 -11.53
C LEU A 10 37.54 -84.78 -12.35
N VAL A 11 37.77 -84.91 -13.66
CA VAL A 11 37.81 -83.77 -14.59
C VAL A 11 36.39 -83.21 -14.79
N ILE A 12 35.39 -84.06 -14.96
CA ILE A 12 33.98 -83.65 -15.13
C ILE A 12 33.49 -82.91 -13.88
N ASP A 13 33.77 -83.40 -12.68
CA ASP A 13 33.38 -82.74 -11.42
C ASP A 13 33.99 -81.34 -11.27
N LYS A 14 35.27 -81.17 -11.63
CA LYS A 14 35.93 -79.86 -11.58
C LYS A 14 35.38 -78.89 -12.62
N VAL A 15 35.02 -79.39 -13.80
CA VAL A 15 34.38 -78.58 -14.85
C VAL A 15 32.96 -78.18 -14.44
N LEU A 16 32.20 -79.08 -13.82
CA LEU A 16 30.87 -78.80 -13.27
C LEU A 16 30.93 -77.77 -12.14
N LEU A 17 31.82 -77.96 -11.16
CA LEU A 17 32.05 -76.99 -10.08
C LEU A 17 32.48 -75.63 -10.64
N GLY A 18 33.42 -75.61 -11.59
CA GLY A 18 33.84 -74.39 -12.27
C GLY A 18 32.69 -73.69 -13.00
N GLY A 19 31.85 -74.45 -13.71
CA GLY A 19 30.66 -73.95 -14.38
C GLY A 19 29.64 -73.34 -13.43
N ILE A 20 29.36 -74.01 -12.30
CA ILE A 20 28.44 -73.50 -11.26
C ILE A 20 28.96 -72.19 -10.66
N VAL A 21 30.27 -72.12 -10.36
CA VAL A 21 30.90 -70.90 -9.81
C VAL A 21 30.83 -69.75 -10.82
N LEU A 22 31.04 -70.01 -12.11
CA LEU A 22 30.92 -68.98 -13.15
C LEU A 22 29.49 -68.47 -13.29
N VAL A 23 28.49 -69.36 -13.30
CA VAL A 23 27.08 -68.97 -13.38
C VAL A 23 26.64 -68.18 -12.14
N ALA A 24 27.06 -68.61 -10.94
CA ALA A 24 26.78 -67.90 -9.70
C ALA A 24 27.46 -66.52 -9.67
N GLY A 25 28.72 -66.44 -10.12
CA GLY A 25 29.47 -65.18 -10.22
C GLY A 25 28.84 -64.20 -11.22
N TYR A 26 28.43 -64.69 -12.40
CA TYR A 26 27.73 -63.89 -13.40
C TYR A 26 26.39 -63.38 -12.86
N TRP A 27 25.60 -64.24 -12.21
CA TRP A 27 24.31 -63.87 -11.62
C TRP A 27 24.47 -62.81 -10.52
N LEU A 28 25.45 -63.00 -9.62
CA LEU A 28 25.77 -62.02 -8.58
C LEU A 28 26.23 -60.69 -9.18
N ASN A 29 27.14 -60.70 -10.16
CA ASN A 29 27.60 -59.47 -10.81
C ASN A 29 26.44 -58.70 -11.45
N LYS A 30 25.56 -59.40 -12.19
CA LYS A 30 24.38 -58.80 -12.80
C LYS A 30 23.40 -58.24 -11.77
N ARG A 31 23.20 -58.92 -10.64
CA ARG A 31 22.39 -58.40 -9.53
C ARG A 31 23.00 -57.16 -8.89
N PHE A 32 24.32 -57.12 -8.71
CA PHE A 32 25.02 -55.95 -8.19
C PHE A 32 24.97 -54.75 -9.15
N GLU A 33 25.06 -54.96 -10.46
CA GLU A 33 24.92 -53.89 -11.46
C GLU A 33 23.53 -53.24 -11.42
N VAL A 34 22.47 -54.06 -11.38
CA VAL A 34 21.10 -53.55 -11.25
C VAL A 34 20.93 -52.75 -9.95
N PHE A 35 21.43 -53.27 -8.83
CA PHE A 35 21.34 -52.59 -7.54
C PHE A 35 22.11 -51.26 -7.51
N LYS A 36 23.31 -51.21 -8.11
CA LYS A 36 24.11 -49.97 -8.24
C LYS A 36 23.38 -48.93 -9.09
N ASN A 37 22.79 -49.34 -10.21
CA ASN A 37 22.06 -48.44 -11.10
C ASN A 37 20.81 -47.85 -10.41
N GLU A 38 19.98 -48.69 -9.77
CA GLU A 38 18.80 -48.21 -9.03
C GLU A 38 19.17 -47.25 -7.89
N THR A 39 20.28 -47.53 -7.19
CA THR A 39 20.75 -46.69 -6.10
C THR A 39 21.25 -45.34 -6.63
N ASN A 40 22.03 -45.34 -7.71
CA ASN A 40 22.53 -44.13 -8.36
C ASN A 40 21.39 -43.26 -8.92
N GLU A 41 20.37 -43.87 -9.53
CA GLU A 41 19.18 -43.14 -10.01
C GLU A 41 18.43 -42.47 -8.87
N LYS A 42 18.25 -43.16 -7.74
CA LYS A 42 17.64 -42.58 -6.54
C LYS A 42 18.46 -41.41 -5.97
N TYR A 43 19.79 -41.52 -5.98
CA TYR A 43 20.65 -40.41 -5.56
C TYR A 43 20.51 -39.20 -6.50
N TYR A 44 20.51 -39.42 -7.81
CA TYR A 44 20.33 -38.37 -8.80
C TYR A 44 18.96 -37.68 -8.65
N GLN A 45 17.88 -38.46 -8.48
CA GLN A 45 16.55 -37.92 -8.24
C GLN A 45 16.49 -37.07 -6.97
N ARG A 46 17.13 -37.51 -5.87
CA ARG A 46 17.19 -36.71 -4.63
C ARG A 46 17.96 -35.41 -4.80
N GLN A 47 19.06 -35.42 -5.55
CA GLN A 47 19.81 -34.20 -5.87
C GLN A 47 18.97 -33.23 -6.69
N LEU A 48 18.26 -33.73 -7.71
CA LEU A 48 17.37 -32.91 -8.53
C LEU A 48 16.21 -32.32 -7.71
N ILE A 49 15.59 -33.10 -6.82
CA ILE A 49 14.53 -32.61 -5.93
C ILE A 49 15.07 -31.51 -5.01
N ALA A 50 16.23 -31.72 -4.38
CA ALA A 50 16.83 -30.73 -3.50
C ALA A 50 17.22 -29.44 -4.25
N GLU A 51 17.67 -29.54 -5.50
CA GLU A 51 17.94 -28.38 -6.35
C GLU A 51 16.65 -27.61 -6.67
N LEU A 52 15.59 -28.30 -7.09
CA LEU A 52 14.29 -27.70 -7.37
C LEU A 52 13.68 -27.04 -6.12
N GLU A 53 13.76 -27.68 -4.96
CA GLU A 53 13.31 -27.12 -3.68
C GLU A 53 14.08 -25.84 -3.33
N ASN A 54 15.41 -25.83 -3.53
CA ASN A 54 16.23 -24.64 -3.30
C ASN A 54 15.87 -23.50 -4.27
N GLN A 55 15.65 -23.80 -5.55
CA GLN A 55 15.20 -22.83 -6.54
C GLN A 55 13.83 -22.24 -6.19
N GLN A 56 12.86 -23.09 -5.82
CA GLN A 56 11.55 -22.63 -5.38
C GLN A 56 11.64 -21.74 -4.14
N LYS A 57 12.47 -22.12 -3.15
CA LYS A 57 12.67 -21.33 -1.95
C LYS A 57 13.29 -19.95 -2.24
N GLN A 58 14.23 -19.89 -3.18
CA GLN A 58 14.80 -18.62 -3.64
C GLN A 58 13.75 -17.75 -4.32
N GLN A 59 12.93 -18.32 -5.21
CA GLN A 59 11.85 -17.59 -5.88
C GLN A 59 10.80 -17.06 -4.89
N ILE A 60 10.40 -17.87 -3.92
CA ILE A 60 9.44 -17.45 -2.88
C ILE A 60 10.03 -16.28 -2.08
N SER A 61 11.29 -16.37 -1.66
CA SER A 61 11.94 -15.29 -0.91
C SER A 61 12.07 -14.00 -1.73
N GLU A 62 12.36 -14.11 -3.03
CA GLU A 62 12.41 -12.95 -3.93
C GLU A 62 11.03 -12.30 -4.10
N LEU A 63 9.99 -13.10 -4.33
CA LEU A 63 8.61 -12.63 -4.45
C LEU A 63 8.12 -11.97 -3.16
N GLU A 64 8.45 -12.53 -2.00
CA GLU A 64 8.15 -11.94 -0.69
C GLU A 64 8.80 -10.55 -0.55
N ASN A 65 10.08 -10.43 -0.92
CA ASN A 65 10.78 -9.14 -0.91
C ASN A 65 10.15 -8.13 -1.88
N GLN A 66 9.83 -8.54 -3.11
CA GLN A 66 9.16 -7.69 -4.09
C GLN A 66 7.81 -7.20 -3.59
N LEU A 67 7.03 -8.08 -2.95
CA LEU A 67 5.72 -7.75 -2.39
C LEU A 67 5.83 -6.77 -1.22
N VAL A 68 6.83 -6.91 -0.35
CA VAL A 68 7.10 -5.96 0.73
C VAL A 68 7.43 -4.57 0.17
N VAL A 69 8.32 -4.50 -0.82
CA VAL A 69 8.68 -3.23 -1.49
C VAL A 69 7.48 -2.61 -2.20
N ALA A 70 6.67 -3.41 -2.87
CA ALA A 70 5.47 -2.93 -3.57
C ALA A 70 4.43 -2.35 -2.59
N ARG A 71 4.15 -3.05 -1.48
CA ARG A 71 3.25 -2.56 -0.43
C ARG A 71 3.73 -1.25 0.17
N TYR A 72 5.01 -1.18 0.49
CA TYR A 72 5.63 0.03 1.02
C TYR A 72 5.49 1.22 0.05
N ASN A 73 5.78 1.03 -1.24
CA ASN A 73 5.67 2.11 -2.22
C ASN A 73 4.21 2.55 -2.42
N ALA A 74 3.27 1.60 -2.45
CA ALA A 74 1.84 1.90 -2.56
C ALA A 74 1.33 2.69 -1.35
N GLU A 75 1.80 2.38 -0.14
CA GLU A 75 1.47 3.15 1.07
C GLU A 75 2.01 4.59 0.99
N LEU A 76 3.25 4.76 0.55
CA LEU A 76 3.87 6.08 0.42
C LEU A 76 3.15 6.94 -0.62
N GLU A 77 2.83 6.36 -1.79
CA GLU A 77 2.07 7.02 -2.85
C GLU A 77 0.66 7.40 -2.36
N PHE A 78 -0.01 6.51 -1.64
CA PHE A 78 -1.34 6.81 -1.11
C PHE A 78 -1.31 7.99 -0.13
N ILE A 79 -0.35 8.01 0.82
CA ILE A 79 -0.18 9.12 1.76
C ILE A 79 0.13 10.43 1.01
N GLU A 80 1.00 10.37 0.00
CA GLU A 80 1.33 11.53 -0.83
C GLU A 80 0.09 12.10 -1.52
N ARG A 81 -0.79 11.25 -2.04
CA ARG A 81 -2.07 11.66 -2.63
C ARG A 81 -3.01 12.24 -1.59
N GLN A 82 -3.13 11.65 -0.41
CA GLN A 82 -3.95 12.21 0.67
C GLN A 82 -3.48 13.63 1.05
N ILE A 83 -2.16 13.83 1.18
CA ILE A 83 -1.58 15.12 1.48
C ILE A 83 -1.83 16.11 0.34
N SER A 84 -1.39 15.78 -0.87
CA SER A 84 -1.32 16.71 -2.01
C SER A 84 -2.66 17.00 -2.66
N GLU A 85 -3.56 16.03 -2.73
CA GLU A 85 -4.85 16.16 -3.43
C GLU A 85 -6.00 16.53 -2.51
N PHE A 86 -5.91 16.28 -1.20
CA PHE A 86 -7.03 16.45 -0.27
C PHE A 86 -6.71 17.38 0.90
N TYR A 87 -5.86 16.96 1.84
CA TYR A 87 -5.69 17.67 3.10
C TYR A 87 -4.98 19.02 2.93
N TRP A 88 -3.90 19.08 2.15
CA TRP A 88 -3.13 20.31 1.98
C TRP A 88 -3.90 21.40 1.22
N PRO A 89 -4.57 21.10 0.08
CA PRO A 89 -5.42 22.09 -0.58
C PRO A 89 -6.52 22.65 0.33
N ILE A 90 -7.20 21.81 1.12
CA ILE A 90 -8.25 22.26 2.05
C ILE A 90 -7.64 23.10 3.18
N TYR A 91 -6.54 22.63 3.80
CA TYR A 91 -5.85 23.35 4.87
C TYR A 91 -5.45 24.76 4.45
N LEU A 92 -4.75 24.91 3.31
CA LEU A 92 -4.30 26.21 2.81
C LEU A 92 -5.47 27.17 2.55
N ARG A 93 -6.60 26.66 2.07
CA ARG A 93 -7.79 27.47 1.80
C ARG A 93 -8.47 27.93 3.08
N LEU A 94 -8.53 27.10 4.11
CA LEU A 94 -9.06 27.49 5.42
C LEU A 94 -8.15 28.51 6.13
N GLU A 95 -6.83 28.37 6.01
CA GLU A 95 -5.86 29.37 6.47
C GLU A 95 -6.03 30.70 5.72
N LYS A 96 -6.19 30.65 4.40
CA LYS A 96 -6.45 31.84 3.57
C LYS A 96 -7.69 32.59 4.04
N ASP A 97 -8.80 31.89 4.32
CA ASP A 97 -10.00 32.51 4.86
C ASP A 97 -9.74 33.15 6.23
N THR A 98 -9.03 32.46 7.11
CA THR A 98 -8.67 32.98 8.44
C THR A 98 -7.89 34.29 8.35
N VAL A 99 -6.92 34.38 7.44
CA VAL A 99 -6.14 35.61 7.21
C VAL A 99 -7.02 36.71 6.60
N MET A 100 -7.87 36.39 5.64
CA MET A 100 -8.77 37.35 5.00
C MET A 100 -9.76 37.94 6.00
N TRP A 101 -10.38 37.12 6.86
CA TRP A 101 -11.28 37.59 7.90
C TRP A 101 -10.59 38.47 8.94
N LYS A 102 -9.35 38.15 9.34
CA LYS A 102 -8.55 39.02 10.21
C LYS A 102 -8.29 40.38 9.54
N ARG A 103 -7.97 40.39 8.24
CA ARG A 103 -7.74 41.62 7.48
C ARG A 103 -8.99 42.47 7.36
N ILE A 104 -10.14 41.88 7.00
CA ILE A 104 -11.43 42.59 6.91
C ILE A 104 -11.79 43.24 8.25
N LYS A 105 -11.65 42.49 9.36
CA LYS A 105 -11.89 43.02 10.70
C LYS A 105 -10.99 44.22 11.01
N SER A 106 -9.69 44.14 10.70
CA SER A 106 -8.75 45.25 10.93
C SER A 106 -9.09 46.50 10.11
N LEU A 107 -9.57 46.32 8.87
CA LEU A 107 -9.99 47.42 7.99
C LEU A 107 -11.32 48.04 8.43
N SER A 108 -12.16 47.31 9.15
CA SER A 108 -13.44 47.84 9.68
C SER A 108 -13.28 48.65 10.98
N SER A 109 -12.19 48.44 11.72
CA SER A 109 -11.92 49.11 12.99
C SER A 109 -11.18 50.45 12.86
N GLU A 110 -10.47 50.65 11.75
CA GLU A 110 -9.85 51.92 11.40
C GLU A 110 -10.85 52.69 10.50
N GLN A 111 -11.09 53.97 10.78
CA GLN A 111 -12.07 54.82 10.10
C GLN A 111 -12.03 54.69 8.56
N ASP A 112 -13.20 54.82 7.94
CA ASP A 112 -13.58 54.44 6.55
C ASP A 112 -13.83 52.95 6.32
N VAL A 113 -15.01 52.54 6.78
CA VAL A 113 -15.75 51.33 6.36
C VAL A 113 -15.55 51.13 4.85
N LEU A 114 -15.00 49.98 4.45
CA LEU A 114 -14.99 49.55 3.05
C LEU A 114 -16.35 49.86 2.43
N PRO A 115 -16.43 50.59 1.30
CA PRO A 115 -17.71 50.84 0.64
C PRO A 115 -18.49 49.53 0.49
N ASP A 116 -19.80 49.54 0.70
CA ASP A 116 -20.63 48.31 0.68
C ASP A 116 -20.36 47.43 -0.55
N ALA A 117 -20.10 48.07 -1.70
CA ALA A 117 -19.71 47.41 -2.94
C ALA A 117 -18.39 46.62 -2.85
N ALA A 118 -17.40 47.12 -2.12
CA ALA A 118 -16.13 46.44 -1.88
C ALA A 118 -16.31 45.26 -0.90
N SER A 119 -17.16 45.41 0.13
CA SER A 119 -17.49 44.30 1.04
C SER A 119 -18.22 43.17 0.30
N GLU A 120 -19.22 43.52 -0.53
CA GLU A 120 -19.95 42.54 -1.35
C GLU A 120 -19.04 41.83 -2.36
N ALA A 121 -18.12 42.57 -3.00
CA ALA A 121 -17.15 42.00 -3.91
C ALA A 121 -16.17 41.05 -3.20
N ILE A 122 -15.65 41.42 -2.02
CA ILE A 122 -14.78 40.54 -1.23
C ILE A 122 -15.53 39.26 -0.85
N GLU A 123 -16.78 39.38 -0.43
CA GLU A 123 -17.56 38.23 0.00
C GLU A 123 -17.87 37.27 -1.14
N LYS A 124 -18.34 37.77 -2.29
CA LYS A 124 -18.68 36.93 -3.44
C LYS A 124 -17.46 36.38 -4.17
N GLU A 125 -16.48 37.24 -4.46
CA GLU A 125 -15.37 36.89 -5.36
C GLU A 125 -14.20 36.20 -4.65
N PHE A 126 -14.04 36.42 -3.34
CA PHE A 126 -12.95 35.82 -2.57
C PHE A 126 -13.44 34.77 -1.59
N ILE A 127 -14.36 35.12 -0.69
CA ILE A 127 -14.77 34.23 0.41
C ILE A 127 -15.59 33.08 -0.17
N LEU A 128 -16.75 33.37 -0.77
CA LEU A 128 -17.64 32.34 -1.29
C LEU A 128 -16.96 31.47 -2.36
N LYS A 129 -16.14 32.07 -3.22
CA LYS A 129 -15.34 31.33 -4.21
C LYS A 129 -14.37 30.36 -3.54
N ASN A 130 -13.65 30.77 -2.49
CA ASN A 130 -12.74 29.88 -1.78
C ASN A 130 -13.48 28.70 -1.12
N HIS A 131 -14.63 28.98 -0.49
CA HIS A 131 -15.50 27.96 0.09
C HIS A 131 -16.02 26.96 -0.96
N GLN A 132 -16.41 27.43 -2.15
CA GLN A 132 -16.83 26.57 -3.26
C GLN A 132 -15.70 25.66 -3.74
N GLU A 133 -14.49 26.20 -3.86
CA GLU A 133 -13.31 25.41 -4.25
C GLU A 133 -12.95 24.36 -3.18
N ILE A 134 -13.18 24.64 -1.88
CA ILE A 134 -13.07 23.61 -0.83
C ILE A 134 -14.14 22.52 -1.04
N VAL A 135 -15.41 22.90 -1.26
CA VAL A 135 -16.49 21.93 -1.51
C VAL A 135 -16.17 21.03 -2.70
N GLU A 136 -15.65 21.59 -3.79
CA GLU A 136 -15.26 20.82 -4.99
C GLU A 136 -14.18 19.78 -4.66
N ILE A 137 -13.17 20.14 -3.87
CA ILE A 137 -12.15 19.17 -3.41
C ILE A 137 -12.81 18.08 -2.58
N ILE A 138 -13.70 18.44 -1.65
CA ILE A 138 -14.38 17.46 -0.80
C ILE A 138 -15.19 16.50 -1.68
N GLU A 139 -16.06 17.00 -2.55
CA GLU A 139 -16.94 16.18 -3.39
C GLU A 139 -16.16 15.24 -4.33
N THR A 140 -15.04 15.71 -4.90
CA THR A 140 -14.26 14.93 -5.87
C THR A 140 -13.24 13.99 -5.22
N LYS A 141 -12.80 14.27 -3.99
CA LYS A 141 -11.67 13.59 -3.33
C LYS A 141 -11.99 13.03 -1.94
N ILE A 142 -13.26 12.96 -1.52
CA ILE A 142 -13.67 12.45 -0.19
C ILE A 142 -13.12 11.05 0.14
N HIS A 143 -12.93 10.19 -0.87
CA HIS A 143 -12.35 8.85 -0.71
C HIS A 143 -10.94 8.86 -0.11
N LEU A 144 -10.20 9.98 -0.21
CA LEU A 144 -8.90 10.15 0.42
C LEU A 144 -8.98 10.41 1.94
N ALA A 145 -10.18 10.62 2.50
CA ALA A 145 -10.39 10.89 3.92
C ALA A 145 -10.67 9.63 4.78
N GLU A 146 -10.91 8.46 4.17
CA GLU A 146 -11.49 7.29 4.86
C GLU A 146 -10.55 6.62 5.89
N ASN A 147 -9.24 6.76 5.71
CA ASN A 147 -8.23 6.01 6.49
C ASN A 147 -7.71 6.73 7.74
N SER A 148 -8.31 7.85 8.16
CA SER A 148 -7.91 8.52 9.40
C SER A 148 -8.59 7.90 10.64
N ALA A 149 -7.93 7.95 11.80
CA ALA A 149 -8.48 7.40 13.05
C ALA A 149 -9.81 8.06 13.46
N ASN A 150 -10.01 9.31 13.03
CA ASN A 150 -11.20 10.14 13.25
C ASN A 150 -12.10 10.24 12.00
N SER A 151 -12.01 9.31 11.04
CA SER A 151 -12.66 9.42 9.73
C SER A 151 -14.16 9.69 9.83
N LYS A 152 -14.87 8.99 10.72
CA LYS A 152 -16.31 9.22 10.94
C LYS A 152 -16.65 10.65 11.36
N GLU A 153 -15.87 11.22 12.28
CA GLU A 153 -16.08 12.61 12.75
C GLU A 153 -15.72 13.62 11.65
N LEU A 154 -14.63 13.36 10.93
CA LEU A 154 -14.24 14.19 9.79
C LEU A 154 -15.32 14.22 8.71
N ILE A 155 -15.84 13.05 8.29
CA ILE A 155 -16.89 12.97 7.28
C ILE A 155 -18.15 13.72 7.71
N ASP A 156 -18.56 13.62 8.99
CA ASP A 156 -19.70 14.37 9.50
C ASP A 156 -19.49 15.89 9.42
N GLU A 157 -18.32 16.39 9.81
CA GLU A 157 -17.98 17.82 9.71
C GLU A 157 -17.86 18.30 8.26
N LEU A 158 -17.35 17.46 7.35
CA LEU A 158 -17.31 17.75 5.91
C LEU A 158 -18.72 17.88 5.31
N LEU A 159 -19.65 17.00 5.71
CA LEU A 159 -21.04 17.09 5.25
C LEU A 159 -21.75 18.34 5.78
N LYS A 160 -21.52 18.71 7.05
CA LYS A 160 -21.99 19.98 7.62
C LYS A 160 -21.43 21.18 6.86
N TYR A 161 -20.15 21.12 6.49
CA TYR A 161 -19.51 22.17 5.70
C TYR A 161 -20.16 22.35 4.32
N ILE A 162 -20.41 21.25 3.61
CA ILE A 162 -21.08 21.28 2.31
C ILE A 162 -22.46 21.95 2.43
N LYS A 163 -23.26 21.57 3.44
CA LYS A 163 -24.56 22.19 3.70
C LYS A 163 -24.44 23.68 4.00
N HIS A 164 -23.52 24.06 4.87
CA HIS A 164 -23.23 25.46 5.21
C HIS A 164 -22.91 26.29 3.95
N VAL A 165 -22.02 25.80 3.09
CA VAL A 165 -21.62 26.50 1.86
C VAL A 165 -22.76 26.56 0.84
N ALA A 166 -23.57 25.50 0.72
CA ALA A 166 -24.74 25.48 -0.16
C ALA A 166 -25.79 26.53 0.26
N VAL A 167 -26.06 26.64 1.55
CA VAL A 167 -26.93 27.68 2.12
C VAL A 167 -26.32 29.06 1.90
N TYR A 168 -25.01 29.23 2.18
CA TYR A 168 -24.33 30.50 1.99
C TYR A 168 -24.41 31.00 0.54
N LYS A 169 -24.16 30.11 -0.43
CA LYS A 169 -24.30 30.39 -1.86
C LYS A 169 -25.72 30.83 -2.23
N THR A 170 -26.73 30.16 -1.68
CA THR A 170 -28.15 30.44 -1.94
C THR A 170 -28.57 31.79 -1.37
N ILE A 171 -28.16 32.09 -0.15
CA ILE A 171 -28.43 33.38 0.49
C ILE A 171 -27.81 34.52 -0.35
N ARG A 172 -26.57 34.36 -0.81
CA ARG A 172 -25.85 35.40 -1.56
C ARG A 172 -26.29 35.56 -3.02
N SER A 173 -27.07 34.62 -3.56
CA SER A 173 -27.69 34.75 -4.88
C SER A 173 -29.04 35.48 -4.86
N ILE A 174 -29.67 35.63 -3.68
CA ILE A 174 -30.99 36.25 -3.51
C ILE A 174 -30.81 37.63 -2.88
N LYS A 175 -31.24 38.69 -3.58
CA LYS A 175 -31.02 40.08 -3.16
C LYS A 175 -31.67 40.39 -1.80
N GLU A 176 -32.83 39.82 -1.55
CA GLU A 176 -33.64 40.01 -0.35
C GLU A 176 -33.02 39.34 0.89
N LEU A 177 -32.12 38.36 0.70
CA LEU A 177 -31.50 37.59 1.77
C LEU A 177 -30.05 37.98 2.04
N GLN A 178 -29.50 39.01 1.38
CA GLN A 178 -28.09 39.39 1.52
C GLN A 178 -27.67 39.71 2.97
N ASN A 179 -28.62 40.13 3.82
CA ASN A 179 -28.36 40.44 5.24
C ASN A 179 -28.47 39.22 6.18
N VAL A 180 -28.89 38.06 5.66
CA VAL A 180 -29.01 36.81 6.42
C VAL A 180 -27.69 36.05 6.35
N ASN A 181 -27.32 35.30 7.39
CA ASN A 181 -26.18 34.40 7.37
C ASN A 181 -26.62 32.94 7.51
N PRO A 182 -25.81 31.96 7.09
CA PRO A 182 -26.16 30.54 7.22
C PRO A 182 -26.52 30.12 8.66
N MET A 183 -25.89 30.74 9.66
CA MET A 183 -26.19 30.49 11.08
C MET A 183 -27.64 30.83 11.44
N ASP A 184 -28.22 31.85 10.82
CA ASP A 184 -29.61 32.27 11.05
C ASP A 184 -30.60 31.24 10.49
N LEU A 185 -30.15 30.37 9.58
CA LEU A 185 -30.90 29.26 8.99
C LEU A 185 -30.52 27.91 9.59
N ASN A 186 -29.90 27.89 10.78
CA ASN A 186 -29.47 26.69 11.50
C ASN A 186 -28.41 25.84 10.75
N GLU A 187 -27.62 26.48 9.88
CA GLU A 187 -26.52 25.85 9.16
C GLU A 187 -25.21 26.59 9.48
N PRO A 188 -24.72 26.54 10.75
CA PRO A 188 -23.51 27.23 11.17
C PRO A 188 -22.26 26.61 10.53
N PHE A 189 -21.16 27.39 10.51
CA PHE A 189 -19.86 26.86 10.11
C PHE A 189 -19.44 25.73 11.07
N PRO A 190 -18.95 24.57 10.57
CA PRO A 190 -18.53 23.45 11.39
C PRO A 190 -17.21 23.74 12.13
N PRO A 191 -17.23 23.99 13.46
CA PRO A 191 -16.06 24.50 14.17
C PRO A 191 -14.92 23.48 14.29
N LYS A 192 -15.21 22.18 14.16
CA LYS A 192 -14.21 21.13 14.27
C LYS A 192 -13.54 20.81 12.94
N LEU A 193 -14.10 21.25 11.80
CA LEU A 193 -13.56 20.94 10.49
C LEU A 193 -12.08 21.31 10.37
N PHE A 194 -11.74 22.56 10.70
CA PHE A 194 -10.37 23.04 10.53
C PHE A 194 -9.37 22.32 11.45
N PRO A 195 -9.63 22.16 12.77
CA PRO A 195 -8.80 21.33 13.64
C PRO A 195 -8.61 19.89 13.14
N LEU A 196 -9.66 19.24 12.61
CA LEU A 196 -9.58 17.87 12.10
C LEU A 196 -8.72 17.79 10.84
N ILE A 197 -8.89 18.73 9.91
CA ILE A 197 -8.06 18.81 8.70
C ILE A 197 -6.59 19.06 9.07
N GLU A 198 -6.31 20.00 9.96
CA GLU A 198 -4.96 20.30 10.41
C GLU A 198 -4.30 19.11 11.11
N HIS A 199 -5.02 18.46 12.04
CA HIS A 199 -4.52 17.30 12.76
C HIS A 199 -4.15 16.17 11.80
N ASN A 200 -5.06 15.78 10.91
CA ASN A 200 -4.85 14.70 9.97
C ASN A 200 -3.74 15.02 8.96
N PHE A 201 -3.67 16.28 8.50
CA PHE A 201 -2.59 16.74 7.65
C PHE A 201 -1.21 16.57 8.32
N ARG A 202 -1.07 17.02 9.57
CA ARG A 202 0.19 16.90 10.33
C ARG A 202 0.55 15.45 10.62
N GLU A 203 -0.44 14.61 10.95
CA GLU A 203 -0.23 13.18 11.16
C GLU A 203 0.30 12.50 9.89
N LEU A 204 -0.33 12.76 8.75
CA LEU A 204 0.09 12.23 7.46
C LEU A 204 1.50 12.71 7.06
N GLN A 205 1.82 13.99 7.27
CA GLN A 205 3.17 14.50 7.03
C GLN A 205 4.22 13.79 7.88
N SER A 206 3.93 13.59 9.17
CA SER A 206 4.83 12.88 10.08
C SER A 206 5.04 11.43 9.63
N ARG A 207 3.97 10.75 9.21
CA ARG A 207 4.03 9.38 8.69
C ARG A 207 4.79 9.30 7.36
N TYR A 208 4.58 10.24 6.45
CA TYR A 208 5.30 10.31 5.18
C TYR A 208 6.81 10.45 5.40
N GLU A 209 7.22 11.36 6.27
CA GLU A 209 8.63 11.60 6.59
C GLU A 209 9.26 10.42 7.32
N SER A 210 8.52 9.73 8.21
CA SER A 210 9.03 8.56 8.91
C SER A 210 9.28 7.39 7.96
N LEU A 211 8.35 7.12 7.04
CA LEU A 211 8.49 6.13 5.99
C LEU A 211 9.70 6.47 5.11
N LYS A 212 9.76 7.69 4.55
CA LYS A 212 10.85 8.13 3.68
C LYS A 212 12.24 7.94 4.33
N LYS A 213 12.37 8.25 5.62
CA LYS A 213 13.60 8.02 6.39
C LYS A 213 13.91 6.54 6.61
N ALA A 214 12.91 5.70 6.83
CA ALA A 214 13.11 4.26 6.96
C ALA A 214 13.68 3.65 5.67
N LYS A 215 13.10 3.98 4.51
CA LYS A 215 13.62 3.54 3.19
C LYS A 215 15.05 4.01 2.93
N ALA A 216 15.36 5.26 3.28
CA ALA A 216 16.73 5.77 3.12
C ALA A 216 17.76 5.00 3.96
N ARG A 217 17.38 4.53 5.15
CA ARG A 217 18.26 3.72 6.02
C ARG A 217 18.45 2.29 5.51
N GLU A 218 17.42 1.70 4.90
CA GLU A 218 17.51 0.37 4.29
C GLU A 218 18.45 0.38 3.07
N LEU A 219 18.41 1.43 2.25
CA LEU A 219 19.30 1.57 1.09
C LEU A 219 20.78 1.83 1.46
N GLN A 220 21.07 2.17 2.72
CA GLN A 220 22.43 2.41 3.22
C GLN A 220 23.06 1.19 3.90
N LYS A 221 22.31 0.11 4.11
CA LYS A 221 22.79 -1.15 4.69
C LYS A 221 23.10 -2.17 3.61
#